data_AF-A0A1Y6CLS1-F1
#
_entry.id   AF-A0A1Y6CLS1-F1
#
_cell.length_a   1.000
_cell.length_b   1.000
_cell.length_c   1.000
_cell.angle_alpha   90.00
_cell.angle_beta   90.00
_cell.angle_gamma   90.00
#
_symmetry.space_group_name_H-M   'P 1'
#
loop_
_entity.id
_entity.type
_entity.pdbx_description
1 polymer ?
#
loop_
_entity_poly.entity_id
_entity_poly.type
_entity_poly.pdbx_seq_one_letter_code
_entity_poly.pdbx_strand_id
1 'polypeptide(L)'
;IGMKVPVERYQPSRRALPERLPAIEYEPEDVVRWVDQNGWISYRGRRRKIGKAFRGTPVALRPTQIDGRLDIFFCHQKLASLDLTEQTELKPVHNVPERVSTMSPV
;
A
#
# COMPACT_ATOMS: atom_id res chain seq x y z
N ILE A 1 5.83 5.66 37.45
CA ILE A 1 4.56 5.22 36.81
C ILE A 1 3.62 4.63 37.87
N GLY A 2 2.73 5.43 38.45
CA GLY A 2 1.97 5.07 39.67
C GLY A 2 0.84 4.04 39.52
N MET A 3 0.97 3.04 38.65
CA MET A 3 0.10 1.84 38.50
C MET A 3 -1.43 2.04 38.62
N LYS A 4 -1.94 3.25 38.35
CA LYS A 4 -3.39 3.53 38.38
C LYS A 4 -4.13 2.68 37.34
N VAL A 5 -5.33 2.25 37.72
CA VAL A 5 -6.20 1.41 36.91
C VAL A 5 -6.68 2.14 35.65
N PRO A 6 -6.98 1.43 34.55
CA PRO A 6 -7.42 2.05 33.29
C PRO A 6 -8.63 2.98 33.42
N VAL A 7 -9.59 2.66 34.30
CA VAL A 7 -10.80 3.48 34.51
C VAL A 7 -10.49 4.88 35.04
N GLU A 8 -9.38 5.07 35.76
CA GLU A 8 -8.96 6.39 36.24
C GLU A 8 -8.30 7.24 35.16
N ARG A 9 -7.93 6.64 34.01
CA ARG A 9 -7.14 7.31 32.98
C ARG A 9 -7.85 7.43 31.64
N TYR A 10 -8.69 6.47 31.28
CA TYR A 10 -9.35 6.48 29.99
C TYR A 10 -10.58 7.37 30.04
N GLN A 11 -10.58 8.39 29.18
CA GLN A 11 -11.75 9.22 28.91
C GLN A 11 -12.13 9.03 27.45
N PRO A 12 -13.43 9.03 27.11
CA PRO A 12 -13.87 9.03 25.73
C PRO A 12 -13.20 10.15 24.93
N SER A 13 -12.80 9.84 23.69
CA SER A 13 -12.27 10.85 22.78
C SER A 13 -13.29 11.97 22.60
N ARG A 14 -12.85 13.23 22.75
CA ARG A 14 -13.67 14.41 22.40
C ARG A 14 -13.93 14.51 20.90
N ARG A 15 -13.13 13.85 20.07
CA ARG A 15 -13.33 13.80 18.62
C ARG A 15 -14.43 12.79 18.31
N ALA A 16 -15.55 13.27 17.80
CA ALA A 16 -16.61 12.43 17.27
C ALA A 16 -16.09 11.64 16.04
N LEU A 17 -16.51 10.38 15.93
CA LEU A 17 -16.28 9.59 14.74
C LEU A 17 -17.19 10.13 13.62
N PRO A 18 -16.65 10.55 12.46
CA PRO A 18 -17.48 11.01 11.36
C PRO A 18 -18.28 9.85 10.77
N GLU A 19 -19.53 10.10 10.37
CA GLU A 19 -20.39 9.09 9.71
C GLU A 19 -19.81 8.60 8.39
N ARG A 20 -19.11 9.49 7.67
CA ARG A 20 -18.41 9.20 6.42
C ARG A 20 -17.00 9.76 6.48
N LEU A 21 -16.02 8.95 6.13
CA LEU A 21 -14.65 9.41 6.00
C LEU A 21 -14.55 10.48 4.88
N PRO A 22 -13.74 11.52 5.08
CA PRO A 22 -13.50 12.51 4.02
C PRO A 22 -12.91 11.81 2.79
N ALA A 23 -13.17 12.39 1.62
CA ALA A 23 -12.56 11.91 0.39
C ALA A 23 -11.03 12.06 0.48
N ILE A 24 -10.31 11.12 -0.13
CA ILE A 24 -8.85 11.23 -0.23
C ILE A 24 -8.55 12.24 -1.34
N GLU A 25 -7.87 13.32 -0.97
CA GLU A 25 -7.42 14.36 -1.88
C GLU A 25 -5.93 14.17 -2.18
N TYR A 26 -5.57 14.38 -3.45
CA TYR A 26 -4.21 14.31 -3.97
C TYR A 26 -3.87 15.61 -4.69
N GLU A 27 -2.58 15.84 -4.94
CA GLU A 27 -2.14 17.05 -5.62
C GLU A 27 -2.69 17.07 -7.06
N PRO A 28 -3.00 18.25 -7.63
CA PRO A 28 -3.55 18.37 -8.99
C PRO A 28 -2.69 17.72 -10.07
N GLU A 29 -1.38 17.69 -9.89
CA GLU A 29 -0.40 17.10 -10.81
C GLU A 29 -0.28 15.58 -10.67
N ASP A 30 -0.84 14.99 -9.60
CA ASP A 30 -0.80 13.55 -9.38
C ASP A 30 -1.79 12.84 -10.31
N VAL A 31 -1.32 11.76 -10.94
CA VAL A 31 -2.22 10.88 -11.69
C VAL A 31 -2.83 9.88 -10.73
N VAL A 32 -4.15 9.94 -10.52
CA VAL A 32 -4.85 9.01 -9.62
C VAL A 32 -5.21 7.72 -10.36
N ARG A 33 -4.91 6.56 -9.75
CA ARG A 33 -5.30 5.23 -10.23
C ARG A 33 -5.96 4.42 -9.13
N TRP A 34 -6.96 3.62 -9.51
CA TRP A 34 -7.63 2.70 -8.60
C TRP A 34 -6.88 1.37 -8.52
N VAL A 35 -6.75 0.85 -7.31
CA VAL A 35 -6.18 -0.48 -7.08
C VAL A 35 -7.24 -1.54 -7.35
N ASP A 36 -6.89 -2.52 -8.20
CA ASP A 36 -7.76 -3.62 -8.57
C ASP A 36 -8.02 -4.59 -7.40
N GLN A 37 -8.91 -5.55 -7.64
CA GLN A 37 -9.26 -6.59 -6.66
C GLN A 37 -8.10 -7.47 -6.20
N ASN A 38 -7.07 -7.56 -7.03
CA ASN A 38 -5.88 -8.34 -6.75
C ASN A 38 -4.80 -7.49 -6.07
N GLY A 39 -4.98 -6.18 -5.90
CA GLY A 39 -3.97 -5.30 -5.32
C GLY A 39 -2.95 -4.77 -6.33
N TRP A 40 -3.32 -4.65 -7.60
CA TRP A 40 -2.48 -4.09 -8.66
C TRP A 40 -3.01 -2.75 -9.16
N ILE A 41 -2.12 -1.94 -9.71
CA ILE A 41 -2.47 -0.80 -10.56
C ILE A 41 -1.84 -0.96 -11.93
N SER A 42 -2.42 -0.30 -12.93
CA SER A 42 -1.87 -0.21 -14.28
C SER A 42 -1.72 1.25 -14.71
N TYR A 43 -0.56 1.58 -15.26
CA TYR A 43 -0.29 2.90 -15.83
C TYR A 43 0.66 2.78 -17.02
N ARG A 44 0.29 3.38 -18.16
CA ARG A 44 1.07 3.37 -19.41
C ARG A 44 1.63 1.99 -19.81
N GLY A 45 0.79 0.96 -19.75
CA GLY A 45 1.18 -0.41 -20.11
C GLY A 45 2.05 -1.14 -19.08
N ARG A 46 2.33 -0.52 -17.92
CA ARG A 46 3.05 -1.15 -16.80
C ARG A 46 2.07 -1.55 -15.70
N ARG A 47 2.36 -2.66 -15.01
CA ARG A 47 1.59 -3.13 -13.85
C ARG A 47 2.46 -3.14 -12.62
N ARG A 48 1.93 -2.59 -11.51
CA ARG A 48 2.63 -2.59 -10.22
C ARG A 48 1.76 -3.21 -9.13
N LYS A 49 2.35 -4.14 -8.39
CA LYS A 49 1.72 -4.70 -7.19
C LYS A 49 1.84 -3.72 -6.04
N ILE A 50 0.70 -3.33 -5.48
CA ILE A 50 0.61 -2.43 -4.32
C ILE A 50 0.28 -3.24 -3.06
N GLY A 51 -0.62 -4.22 -3.21
CA GLY A 51 -1.08 -5.07 -2.11
C GLY A 51 -2.61 -5.08 -2.02
N LYS A 52 -3.17 -6.23 -1.59
CA LYS A 52 -4.63 -6.40 -1.49
C LYS A 52 -5.28 -5.51 -0.43
N ALA A 53 -4.50 -5.05 0.56
CA ALA A 53 -4.98 -4.13 1.60
C ALA A 53 -5.50 -2.80 1.05
N PHE A 54 -5.03 -2.40 -0.14
CA PHE A 54 -5.43 -1.16 -0.82
C PHE A 54 -6.51 -1.39 -1.89
N ARG A 55 -7.11 -2.58 -1.96
CA ARG A 55 -8.14 -2.88 -2.96
C ARG A 55 -9.26 -1.82 -2.92
N GLY A 56 -9.62 -1.29 -4.09
CA GLY A 56 -10.71 -0.34 -4.20
C GLY A 56 -10.41 1.00 -3.52
N THR A 57 -9.14 1.33 -3.30
CA THR A 57 -8.74 2.69 -2.92
C THR A 57 -8.06 3.39 -4.09
N PRO A 58 -8.18 4.72 -4.19
CA PRO A 58 -7.36 5.51 -5.10
C PRO A 58 -5.92 5.59 -4.56
N VAL A 59 -4.95 5.62 -5.47
CA VAL A 59 -3.55 5.92 -5.19
C VAL A 59 -3.04 6.96 -6.18
N ALA A 60 -2.18 7.86 -5.73
CA ALA A 60 -1.54 8.87 -6.57
C ALA A 60 -0.24 8.34 -7.18
N LEU A 61 -0.01 8.65 -8.46
CA LEU A 61 1.26 8.47 -9.15
C LEU A 61 1.89 9.85 -9.33
N ARG A 62 2.98 10.09 -8.61
CA ARG A 62 3.69 11.36 -8.58
C ARG A 62 4.99 11.27 -9.38
N PRO A 63 5.25 12.17 -10.35
CA PRO A 63 6.53 12.26 -11.03
C PRO A 63 7.68 12.48 -10.03
N THR A 64 8.80 11.82 -10.27
CA THR A 64 10.04 12.12 -9.56
C THR A 64 10.93 13.04 -10.40
N GLN A 65 12.09 13.43 -9.86
CA GLN A 65 13.11 14.18 -10.61
C GLN A 65 13.75 13.36 -11.74
N ILE A 66 13.57 12.03 -11.72
CA ILE A 66 14.10 11.12 -12.74
C ILE A 66 13.00 10.87 -13.76
N ASP A 67 13.27 11.20 -15.02
CA ASP A 67 12.33 10.95 -16.11
C ASP A 67 11.98 9.46 -16.21
N GLY A 68 10.72 9.17 -16.50
CA GLY A 68 10.20 7.81 -16.52
C GLY A 68 9.98 7.17 -15.14
N ARG A 69 10.37 7.80 -14.02
CA ARG A 69 10.15 7.24 -12.68
C ARG A 69 9.06 7.98 -11.91
N LEU A 70 8.13 7.20 -11.39
CA LEU A 70 6.98 7.65 -10.61
C LEU A 70 7.02 7.03 -9.22
N ASP A 71 6.58 7.77 -8.22
CA ASP A 71 6.32 7.26 -6.88
C ASP A 71 4.81 7.14 -6.65
N ILE A 72 4.42 6.07 -5.97
CA ILE A 72 3.01 5.71 -5.76
C ILE A 72 2.67 5.96 -4.29
N PHE A 73 1.63 6.75 -4.05
CA PHE A 73 1.23 7.19 -2.71
C PHE A 73 -0.21 6.79 -2.37
N PHE A 74 -0.40 6.36 -1.13
CA PHE A 74 -1.71 6.29 -0.48
C PHE A 74 -1.78 7.33 0.63
N CYS A 75 -2.68 8.31 0.49
CA CYS A 75 -2.62 9.54 1.26
C CYS A 75 -1.19 10.14 1.21
N HIS A 76 -0.54 10.30 2.36
CA HIS A 76 0.85 10.79 2.48
C HIS A 76 1.90 9.68 2.50
N GLN A 77 1.50 8.40 2.44
CA GLN A 77 2.40 7.26 2.58
C GLN A 77 2.87 6.75 1.22
N LYS A 78 4.19 6.73 1.00
CA LYS A 78 4.79 6.14 -0.20
C LYS A 78 4.72 4.62 -0.12
N LEU A 79 4.08 4.01 -1.12
CA LEU A 79 3.91 2.55 -1.19
C LEU A 79 4.97 1.87 -2.06
N ALA A 80 5.29 2.47 -3.20
CA ALA A 80 6.21 1.89 -4.17
C ALA A 80 6.75 2.94 -5.16
N SER A 81 7.77 2.58 -5.92
CA SER A 81 8.14 3.27 -7.16
C SER A 81 7.74 2.43 -8.37
N LEU A 82 7.43 3.11 -9.48
CA LEU A 82 7.18 2.56 -10.80
C LEU A 82 8.16 3.19 -11.79
N ASP A 83 8.97 2.36 -12.43
CA ASP A 83 9.78 2.76 -13.56
C ASP A 83 9.02 2.44 -14.86
N LEU A 84 8.89 3.43 -15.73
CA LEU A 84 8.23 3.29 -17.02
C LEU A 84 9.14 2.67 -18.08
N THR A 85 10.46 2.70 -17.90
CA THR A 85 11.43 2.10 -18.81
C THR A 85 11.52 0.59 -18.64
N GLU A 86 11.32 0.09 -17.41
CA GLU A 86 11.38 -1.33 -17.10
C GLU A 86 10.15 -2.08 -17.62
N GLN A 87 10.38 -3.12 -18.42
CA GLN A 87 9.34 -4.09 -18.73
C GLN A 87 9.00 -4.89 -17.47
N THR A 88 7.75 -4.75 -17.01
CA THR A 88 7.19 -5.66 -16.01
C THR A 88 7.06 -7.03 -16.64
N GLU A 89 8.12 -7.84 -16.58
CA GLU A 89 7.99 -9.27 -16.69
C GLU A 89 7.12 -9.73 -15.51
N LEU A 90 5.87 -10.08 -15.80
CA LEU A 90 5.03 -10.79 -14.85
C LEU A 90 5.68 -12.15 -14.63
N LYS A 91 6.62 -12.29 -13.68
CA LYS A 91 7.14 -13.60 -13.28
C LYS A 91 5.97 -14.38 -12.65
N PRO A 92 5.44 -15.44 -13.30
CA PRO A 92 4.47 -16.29 -12.65
C PRO A 92 5.18 -16.97 -11.48
N VAL A 93 4.66 -16.80 -10.26
CA VAL A 93 5.13 -17.56 -9.10
C VAL A 93 4.56 -18.96 -9.26
N HIS A 94 5.25 -19.79 -10.03
CA HIS A 94 5.04 -21.22 -10.10
C HIS A 94 6.30 -21.84 -9.51
N ASN A 95 6.11 -22.63 -8.45
CA ASN A 95 7.12 -23.41 -7.72
C ASN A 95 7.73 -22.73 -6.48
N VAL A 96 7.15 -23.05 -5.32
CA VAL A 96 7.83 -23.01 -4.02
C VAL A 96 8.35 -24.43 -3.79
N PRO A 97 9.66 -24.70 -3.84
CA PRO A 97 10.18 -26.01 -3.44
C PRO A 97 10.00 -26.15 -1.93
N GLU A 98 9.15 -27.11 -1.54
CA GLU A 98 8.98 -27.54 -0.16
C GLU A 98 10.32 -28.06 0.38
N ARG A 99 10.92 -27.36 1.35
CA ARG A 99 12.07 -27.89 2.09
C ARG A 99 11.54 -28.75 3.22
N VAL A 100 11.54 -30.07 3.00
CA VAL A 100 11.30 -31.03 4.08
C VAL A 100 12.52 -31.00 5.01
N SER A 101 12.39 -30.35 6.16
CA SER A 101 13.41 -30.40 7.22
C SER A 101 13.40 -31.79 7.86
N THR A 102 14.43 -32.58 7.61
CA THR A 102 14.71 -33.79 8.40
C THR A 102 15.06 -33.40 9.84
N MET A 103 14.17 -33.70 10.79
CA MET A 103 14.47 -33.64 12.22
C MET A 103 15.59 -34.67 12.53
N SER A 104 16.68 -34.21 13.16
CA SER A 104 17.69 -35.11 13.73
C SER A 104 17.18 -35.70 15.05
N PRO A 105 17.44 -37.00 15.33
CA PRO A 105 17.08 -37.63 16.60
C PRO A 105 18.05 -37.22 17.73
N VAL A 106 17.54 -37.33 18.96
CA VAL A 106 18.13 -36.93 20.26
C VAL A 106 19.26 -37.84 20.70
#